data_AF-A0A4V6KLF8-F1
#
_entry.id   AF-A0A4V6KLF8-F1
#
_cell.length_a   1.000
_cell.length_b   1.000
_cell.length_c   1.000
_cell.angle_alpha   90.00
_cell.angle_beta   90.00
_cell.angle_gamma   90.00
#
_symmetry.space_group_name_H-M   'P 1'
#
loop_
_entity.id
_entity.type
_entity.pdbx_description
1 polymer ?
#
loop_
_entity_poly.entity_id
_entity_poly.type
_entity_poly.pdbx_seq_one_letter_code
_entity_poly.pdbx_strand_id
1 'polypeptide(L)'
;METAVYFAHYQLPVATGVMLAVAVLIFFTARYFDAKDGHIVTQLQVEQPTSEDTAKVPAFYAFLPVFPVILVIVFSPLVISSIKIDVVTAMIIGTLLAFFCELLVRRDFKTACKGIQVFFKGMGTMFTSIVSLLVCADVFAQGLQIIGAVDFIIHTVQAAGFGFGNMTIVMALLVCVTAALTGSGVAAFFSFSGLAPGIAAKFGESAVSMILPMQLMAGMGRSISPVAGVIIAVSKAGECSPFMIVRRTLIPAVGGMITMLVLNGILN
;
A
#
# COMPACT_ATOMS: atom_id res chain seq x y z
N MET A 1 12.90 -13.46 -5.19
CA MET A 1 12.03 -13.26 -6.37
C MET A 1 12.14 -11.80 -6.78
N GLU A 2 12.20 -11.49 -8.08
CA GLU A 2 12.19 -10.09 -8.54
C GLU A 2 10.85 -9.43 -8.25
N THR A 3 10.87 -8.15 -7.87
CA THR A 3 9.67 -7.39 -7.47
C THR A 3 8.63 -7.33 -8.57
N ALA A 4 9.06 -7.22 -9.84
CA ALA A 4 8.17 -7.22 -10.99
C ALA A 4 7.44 -8.55 -11.18
N VAL A 5 8.12 -9.67 -10.97
CA VAL A 5 7.54 -11.02 -11.06
C VAL A 5 6.56 -11.25 -9.92
N TYR A 6 6.92 -10.86 -8.69
CA TYR A 6 6.02 -10.87 -7.55
C TYR A 6 4.75 -10.06 -7.82
N PHE A 7 4.91 -8.83 -8.34
CA PHE A 7 3.79 -7.96 -8.66
C PHE A 7 2.88 -8.58 -9.72
N ALA A 8 3.43 -9.06 -10.84
CA ALA A 8 2.65 -9.56 -11.96
C ALA A 8 1.94 -10.88 -11.68
N HIS A 9 2.62 -11.85 -11.05
CA HIS A 9 2.08 -13.20 -10.85
C HIS A 9 1.27 -13.36 -9.57
N TYR A 10 1.65 -12.68 -8.48
CA TYR A 10 1.03 -12.88 -7.18
C TYR A 10 0.09 -11.73 -6.83
N GLN A 11 0.57 -10.49 -6.92
CA GLN A 11 -0.17 -9.34 -6.41
C GLN A 11 -1.29 -8.88 -7.36
N LEU A 12 -1.01 -8.76 -8.66
CA LEU A 12 -1.92 -8.17 -9.64
C LEU A 12 -3.22 -8.97 -9.82
N PRO A 13 -3.22 -10.31 -9.91
CA PRO A 13 -4.45 -11.09 -10.05
C PRO A 13 -5.38 -10.92 -8.84
N VAL A 14 -4.83 -11.03 -7.63
CA VAL A 14 -5.58 -10.86 -6.38
C VAL A 14 -6.08 -9.41 -6.27
N ALA A 15 -5.21 -8.42 -6.48
CA ALA A 15 -5.57 -7.02 -6.39
C ALA A 15 -6.68 -6.63 -7.37
N THR A 16 -6.65 -7.17 -8.60
CA THR A 16 -7.67 -6.88 -9.61
C THR A 16 -9.04 -7.40 -9.19
N GLY A 17 -9.13 -8.64 -8.71
CA GLY A 17 -10.37 -9.20 -8.20
C GLY A 17 -10.93 -8.42 -7.01
N VAL A 18 -10.04 -8.01 -6.09
CA VAL A 18 -10.41 -7.16 -4.94
C VAL A 18 -10.90 -5.79 -5.37
N MET A 19 -10.20 -5.13 -6.31
CA MET A 19 -10.60 -3.82 -6.83
C MET A 19 -11.98 -3.87 -7.50
N LEU A 20 -12.26 -4.92 -8.28
CA LEU A 20 -13.57 -5.12 -8.90
C LEU A 20 -14.68 -5.30 -7.85
N ALA A 21 -14.46 -6.16 -6.86
CA ALA A 21 -15.42 -6.38 -5.78
C ALA A 21 -15.69 -5.10 -4.97
N VAL A 22 -14.63 -4.37 -4.60
CA VAL A 22 -14.73 -3.10 -3.89
C VAL A 22 -15.46 -2.05 -4.74
N ALA A 23 -15.17 -1.94 -6.04
CA ALA A 23 -15.84 -1.00 -6.94
C ALA A 23 -17.36 -1.27 -7.02
N VAL A 24 -17.75 -2.53 -7.15
CA VAL A 24 -19.17 -2.94 -7.14
C VAL A 24 -19.82 -2.60 -5.81
N LEU A 25 -19.16 -2.91 -4.69
CA LEU A 25 -19.69 -2.61 -3.35
C LEU A 25 -19.84 -1.11 -3.14
N ILE A 26 -18.85 -0.30 -3.51
CA ILE A 26 -18.92 1.16 -3.43
C ILE A 26 -20.14 1.67 -4.20
N PHE A 27 -20.39 1.18 -5.41
CA PHE A 27 -21.54 1.60 -6.22
C PHE A 27 -22.86 1.41 -5.47
N PHE A 28 -23.07 0.25 -4.83
CA PHE A 28 -24.30 -0.02 -4.08
C PHE A 28 -24.35 0.72 -2.73
N THR A 29 -23.25 0.72 -1.98
CA THR A 29 -23.23 1.30 -0.63
C THR A 29 -23.31 2.81 -0.67
N ALA A 30 -22.61 3.46 -1.61
CA ALA A 30 -22.70 4.91 -1.77
C ALA A 30 -24.14 5.33 -2.07
N ARG A 31 -24.80 4.65 -3.02
CA ARG A 31 -26.19 4.94 -3.38
C ARG A 31 -27.18 4.73 -2.23
N TYR A 32 -26.95 3.72 -1.40
CA TYR A 32 -27.76 3.48 -0.20
C TYR A 32 -27.57 4.58 0.86
N PHE A 33 -26.33 4.96 1.16
CA PHE A 33 -26.05 6.02 2.14
C PHE A 33 -26.52 7.39 1.64
N ASP A 34 -26.37 7.69 0.35
CA ASP A 34 -26.83 8.95 -0.24
C ASP A 34 -28.36 9.04 -0.25
N ALA A 35 -29.07 7.94 -0.50
CA ALA A 35 -30.52 7.88 -0.37
C ALA A 35 -30.99 8.06 1.08
N LYS A 36 -30.24 7.51 2.05
CA LYS A 36 -30.56 7.62 3.48
C LYS A 36 -30.34 9.03 4.04
N ASP A 37 -29.30 9.71 3.57
CA ASP A 37 -28.95 11.06 4.00
C ASP A 37 -29.74 12.15 3.22
N GLY A 38 -30.64 11.75 2.32
CA GLY A 38 -31.44 12.69 1.51
C GLY A 38 -30.59 13.59 0.64
N HIS A 39 -29.45 13.08 0.15
CA HIS A 39 -28.41 13.89 -0.48
C HIS A 39 -28.95 14.59 -1.75
N ILE A 40 -29.09 15.91 -1.65
CA ILE A 40 -29.30 16.78 -2.80
C ILE A 40 -27.91 17.00 -3.40
N VAL A 41 -27.74 16.72 -4.69
CA VAL A 41 -26.48 16.94 -5.41
C VAL A 41 -26.20 18.45 -5.45
N THR A 42 -25.53 18.95 -4.42
CA THR A 42 -24.98 20.30 -4.41
C THR A 42 -23.70 20.24 -5.25
N GLN A 43 -23.65 21.00 -6.34
CA GLN A 43 -22.39 21.21 -7.04
C GLN A 43 -21.41 21.80 -6.02
N LEU A 44 -20.33 21.08 -5.75
CA LEU A 44 -19.18 21.65 -5.05
C LEU A 44 -18.82 22.93 -5.81
N GLN A 45 -19.01 24.09 -5.17
CA GLN A 45 -18.34 25.29 -5.61
C GLN A 45 -16.87 24.98 -5.46
N VAL A 46 -16.22 24.69 -6.59
CA VAL A 46 -14.77 24.55 -6.65
C VAL A 46 -14.25 25.89 -6.15
N GLU A 47 -13.75 25.90 -4.92
CA GLU A 47 -13.06 27.06 -4.37
C GLU A 47 -11.99 27.43 -5.40
N GLN A 48 -12.09 28.65 -5.96
CA GLN A 48 -11.17 29.08 -7.00
C GLN A 48 -9.77 28.91 -6.43
N PRO A 49 -8.86 28.19 -7.13
CA PRO A 49 -7.50 28.06 -6.64
C PRO A 49 -6.97 29.47 -6.40
N THR A 50 -6.52 29.72 -5.17
CA THR A 50 -5.82 30.97 -4.85
C THR A 50 -4.71 31.14 -5.88
N SER A 51 -4.53 32.37 -6.35
CA SER A 51 -3.73 32.75 -7.53
C SER A 51 -2.29 32.22 -7.58
N GLU A 52 -1.76 31.66 -6.49
CA GLU A 52 -0.43 31.05 -6.42
C GLU A 52 -0.35 29.64 -7.05
N ASP A 53 -1.47 28.91 -7.22
CA ASP A 53 -1.50 27.55 -7.79
C ASP A 53 -1.64 27.49 -9.33
N THR A 54 -1.62 28.65 -10.01
CA THR A 54 -1.84 28.76 -11.47
C THR A 54 -0.56 28.75 -12.31
N ALA A 55 0.53 28.18 -11.82
CA ALA A 55 1.67 27.91 -12.69
C ALA A 55 1.24 26.89 -13.76
N LYS A 56 1.13 27.30 -15.03
CA LYS A 56 0.90 26.39 -16.16
C LYS A 56 2.07 25.42 -16.27
N VAL A 57 1.97 24.28 -15.60
CA VAL A 57 2.94 23.20 -15.72
C VAL A 57 2.65 22.45 -17.03
N PRO A 58 3.68 22.15 -17.85
CA PRO A 58 3.47 21.39 -19.08
C PRO A 58 2.86 20.02 -18.81
N ALA A 59 1.89 19.60 -19.63
CA ALA A 59 1.17 18.34 -19.44
C ALA A 59 2.08 17.09 -19.44
N PHE A 60 3.24 17.15 -20.08
CA PHE A 60 4.18 16.02 -20.12
C PHE A 60 4.76 15.66 -18.73
N TYR A 61 4.75 16.57 -17.75
CA TYR A 61 5.20 16.27 -16.38
C TYR A 61 4.38 15.17 -15.71
N ALA A 62 3.13 14.96 -16.13
CA ALA A 62 2.28 13.89 -15.63
C ALA A 62 2.86 12.49 -15.90
N PHE A 63 3.76 12.35 -16.88
CA PHE A 63 4.38 11.07 -17.21
C PHE A 63 5.58 10.72 -16.31
N LEU A 64 6.25 11.73 -15.72
CA LEU A 64 7.47 11.54 -14.94
C LEU A 64 7.30 10.58 -13.74
N PRO A 65 6.19 10.62 -12.97
CA PRO A 65 5.99 9.66 -11.87
C PRO A 65 5.77 8.22 -12.34
N VAL A 66 5.22 8.03 -13.54
CA VAL A 66 4.88 6.71 -14.10
C VAL A 66 6.06 6.08 -14.83
N PHE A 67 6.96 6.92 -15.36
CA PHE A 67 8.11 6.49 -16.15
C PHE A 67 8.97 5.40 -15.49
N PRO A 68 9.36 5.49 -14.20
CA PRO A 68 10.14 4.43 -13.55
C PRO A 68 9.42 3.08 -13.52
N VAL A 69 8.10 3.06 -13.33
CA VAL A 69 7.31 1.83 -13.29
C VAL A 69 7.29 1.17 -14.65
N ILE A 70 7.11 1.95 -15.73
CA ILE A 70 7.16 1.46 -17.11
C ILE A 70 8.53 0.85 -17.38
N LEU A 71 9.60 1.51 -16.94
CA LEU A 71 10.97 1.06 -17.16
C LEU A 71 11.25 -0.27 -16.43
N VAL A 72 10.80 -0.43 -15.19
CA VAL A 72 10.92 -1.72 -14.47
C VAL A 72 10.12 -2.84 -15.17
N ILE A 73 8.92 -2.56 -15.68
CA ILE A 73 8.07 -3.58 -16.32
C ILE A 73 8.63 -3.99 -17.71
N VAL A 74 9.09 -3.03 -18.52
CA VAL A 74 9.62 -3.29 -19.86
C VAL A 74 10.97 -4.02 -19.82
N PHE A 75 11.81 -3.69 -18.84
CA PHE A 75 13.12 -4.34 -18.64
C PHE A 75 13.07 -5.44 -17.56
N SER A 76 11.87 -5.92 -17.24
CA SER A 76 11.67 -7.11 -16.42
C SER A 76 11.79 -8.37 -17.30
N PRO A 77 12.17 -9.53 -16.73
CA PRO A 77 12.12 -10.82 -17.42
C PRO A 77 10.75 -11.17 -18.00
N LEU A 78 9.70 -10.44 -17.65
CA LEU A 78 8.36 -10.53 -18.27
C LEU A 78 8.32 -10.09 -19.75
N VAL A 79 9.25 -9.25 -20.21
CA VAL A 79 9.23 -8.68 -21.58
C VAL A 79 10.58 -8.83 -22.29
N ILE A 80 11.72 -8.57 -21.61
CA ILE A 80 13.06 -8.66 -22.21
C ILE A 80 14.03 -9.34 -21.24
N SER A 81 14.53 -10.53 -21.57
CA SER A 81 15.41 -11.30 -20.69
C SER A 81 16.87 -10.84 -20.68
N SER A 82 17.27 -9.94 -21.60
CA SER A 82 18.68 -9.60 -21.84
C SER A 82 19.23 -8.46 -20.96
N ILE A 83 18.39 -7.56 -20.46
CA ILE A 83 18.81 -6.43 -19.62
C ILE A 83 17.83 -6.32 -18.46
N LYS A 84 18.33 -6.48 -17.23
CA LYS A 84 17.53 -6.36 -16.01
C LYS A 84 17.77 -5.00 -15.40
N ILE A 85 16.71 -4.23 -15.23
CA ILE A 85 16.77 -2.96 -14.50
C ILE A 85 16.03 -3.14 -13.17
N ASP A 86 16.75 -2.98 -12.07
CA ASP A 86 16.16 -3.01 -10.74
C ASP A 86 15.40 -1.70 -10.43
N VAL A 87 14.55 -1.76 -9.40
CA VAL A 87 13.69 -0.63 -9.00
C VAL A 87 14.50 0.60 -8.62
N VAL A 88 15.66 0.44 -7.96
CA VAL A 88 16.50 1.56 -7.53
C VAL A 88 17.09 2.26 -8.75
N THR A 89 17.64 1.49 -9.68
CA THR A 89 18.18 2.03 -10.94
C THR A 89 17.11 2.78 -11.73
N ALA A 90 15.90 2.22 -11.86
CA ALA A 90 14.79 2.87 -12.55
C ALA A 90 14.36 4.20 -11.88
N MET A 91 14.33 4.24 -10.55
CA MET A 91 14.04 5.47 -9.78
C MET A 91 15.10 6.54 -10.03
N ILE A 92 16.39 6.19 -10.03
CA ILE A 92 17.47 7.14 -10.30
C ILE A 92 17.38 7.69 -11.73
N ILE A 93 17.15 6.83 -12.73
CA ILE A 93 16.97 7.26 -14.13
C ILE A 93 15.75 8.20 -14.25
N GLY A 94 14.64 7.89 -13.57
CA GLY A 94 13.47 8.76 -13.53
C GLY A 94 13.74 10.14 -12.90
N THR A 95 14.51 10.18 -11.81
CA THR A 95 14.93 11.44 -11.17
C THR A 95 15.85 12.25 -12.09
N LEU A 96 16.78 11.60 -12.80
CA LEU A 96 17.64 12.26 -13.78
C LEU A 96 16.81 12.82 -14.94
N LEU A 97 15.85 12.05 -15.47
CA LEU A 97 14.95 12.51 -16.52
C LEU A 97 14.14 13.73 -16.04
N ALA A 98 13.58 13.68 -14.84
CA ALA A 98 12.86 14.80 -14.24
C ALA A 98 13.75 16.04 -14.09
N PHE A 99 15.01 15.88 -13.68
CA PHE A 99 15.98 16.97 -13.61
C PHE A 99 16.25 17.60 -14.98
N PHE A 100 16.46 16.80 -16.03
CA PHE A 100 16.67 17.32 -17.38
C PHE A 100 15.41 18.01 -17.92
N CYS A 101 14.22 17.45 -17.70
CA CYS A 101 12.96 18.08 -18.05
C CYS A 101 12.79 19.45 -17.38
N GLU A 102 13.10 19.54 -16.09
CA GLU A 102 13.01 20.80 -15.34
C GLU A 102 14.06 21.83 -15.78
N LEU A 103 15.27 21.39 -16.10
CA LEU A 103 16.29 22.25 -16.68
C LEU A 103 15.88 22.80 -18.05
N LEU A 104 15.27 21.98 -18.92
CA LEU A 104 14.85 22.38 -20.26
C LEU A 104 13.65 23.35 -20.24
N VAL A 105 12.69 23.16 -19.33
CA VAL A 105 11.49 23.99 -19.24
C VAL A 105 11.75 25.29 -18.49
N ARG A 106 12.35 25.21 -17.29
CA ARG A 106 12.57 26.40 -16.46
C ARG A 106 13.83 27.17 -16.82
N ARG A 107 14.78 26.54 -17.52
CA ARG A 107 16.08 27.11 -17.91
C ARG A 107 16.87 27.70 -16.74
N ASP A 108 16.56 27.29 -15.52
CA ASP A 108 17.23 27.71 -14.29
C ASP A 108 17.80 26.50 -13.56
N PHE A 109 19.13 26.42 -13.55
CA PHE A 109 19.88 25.36 -12.91
C PHE A 109 19.62 25.31 -11.40
N LYS A 110 19.47 26.47 -10.75
CA LYS A 110 19.27 26.54 -9.29
C LYS A 110 17.92 25.93 -8.90
N THR A 111 16.89 26.17 -9.70
CA THR A 111 15.57 25.59 -9.49
C THR A 111 15.57 24.08 -9.76
N ALA A 112 16.24 23.61 -10.81
CA ALA A 112 16.38 22.18 -11.07
C ALA A 112 17.13 21.44 -9.93
N CYS A 113 18.18 22.04 -9.36
CA CYS A 113 18.89 21.47 -8.20
C CYS A 113 18.02 21.39 -6.95
N LYS A 114 17.08 22.33 -6.73
CA LYS A 114 16.12 22.24 -5.62
C LYS A 114 15.22 21.02 -5.75
N GLY A 115 14.81 20.66 -6.96
CA GLY A 115 14.03 19.43 -7.22
C GLY A 115 14.78 18.17 -6.78
N ILE A 116 16.07 18.07 -7.13
CA ILE A 116 16.95 16.98 -6.67
C ILE A 116 17.10 16.99 -5.13
N GLN A 117 17.22 18.17 -4.51
CA GLN A 117 17.30 18.27 -3.05
C GLN A 117 16.04 17.72 -2.37
N VAL A 118 14.86 17.97 -2.94
CA VAL A 118 13.59 17.39 -2.47
C VAL A 118 13.59 15.86 -2.60
N PHE A 119 14.11 15.32 -3.71
CA PHE A 119 14.27 13.87 -3.88
C PHE A 119 15.13 13.26 -2.75
N PHE A 120 16.32 13.82 -2.49
CA PHE A 120 17.19 13.32 -1.41
C PHE A 120 16.57 13.51 -0.02
N LYS A 121 15.85 14.61 0.22
CA LYS A 121 15.11 14.82 1.48
C LYS A 121 14.03 13.76 1.67
N GLY A 122 13.26 13.45 0.62
CA GLY A 122 12.26 12.39 0.63
C GLY A 122 12.87 11.03 0.92
N MET A 123 14.01 10.71 0.31
CA MET A 123 14.78 9.49 0.60
C MET A 123 15.19 9.42 2.08
N GLY A 124 15.69 10.52 2.65
CA GLY A 124 16.03 10.60 4.07
C GLY A 124 14.82 10.38 4.99
N THR A 125 13.67 10.99 4.70
CA THR A 125 12.43 10.77 5.46
C THR A 125 11.96 9.32 5.41
N MET A 126 12.01 8.69 4.24
CA MET A 126 11.64 7.28 4.08
C MET A 126 12.62 6.35 4.80
N PHE A 127 13.91 6.67 4.79
CA PHE A 127 14.92 5.94 5.57
C PHE A 127 14.60 6.00 7.06
N THR A 128 14.40 7.19 7.62
CA THR A 128 14.08 7.35 9.05
C THR A 128 12.76 6.67 9.42
N SER A 129 11.73 6.75 8.59
CA SER A 129 10.41 6.22 8.93
C SER A 129 10.29 4.71 8.73
N ILE A 130 10.78 4.16 7.62
CA ILE A 130 10.56 2.75 7.24
C ILE A 130 11.69 1.87 7.76
N VAL A 131 12.95 2.26 7.53
CA VAL A 131 14.09 1.40 7.88
C VAL A 131 14.19 1.25 9.40
N SER A 132 14.01 2.33 10.16
CA SER A 132 13.99 2.26 11.62
C SER A 132 12.91 1.31 12.14
N LEU A 133 11.70 1.36 11.55
CA LEU A 133 10.60 0.50 11.95
C LEU A 133 10.86 -0.96 11.60
N LEU A 134 11.45 -1.22 10.42
CA LEU A 134 11.84 -2.55 9.99
C LEU A 134 12.88 -3.14 10.92
N VAL A 135 13.92 -2.38 11.29
CA VAL A 135 14.94 -2.81 12.25
C VAL A 135 14.30 -3.15 13.60
N CYS A 136 13.42 -2.29 14.13
CA CYS A 136 12.71 -2.57 15.37
C CYS A 136 11.84 -3.83 15.27
N ALA A 137 11.13 -4.01 14.15
CA ALA A 137 10.28 -5.16 13.91
C ALA A 137 11.07 -6.47 13.78
N ASP A 138 12.24 -6.42 13.14
CA ASP A 138 13.12 -7.57 12.98
C ASP A 138 13.73 -7.97 14.32
N VAL A 139 14.19 -7.01 15.12
CA VAL A 139 14.65 -7.27 16.50
C VAL A 139 13.53 -7.87 17.35
N PHE A 140 12.29 -7.35 17.23
CA PHE A 140 11.12 -7.91 17.90
C PHE A 140 10.82 -9.35 17.44
N ALA A 141 10.86 -9.60 16.13
CA ALA A 141 10.60 -10.92 15.55
C ALA A 141 11.65 -11.94 15.99
N GLN A 142 12.93 -11.59 15.93
CA GLN A 142 14.02 -12.43 16.42
C GLN A 142 13.90 -12.68 17.92
N GLY A 143 13.54 -11.66 18.71
CA GLY A 143 13.25 -11.81 20.14
C GLY A 143 12.15 -12.84 20.42
N LEU A 144 11.02 -12.76 19.70
CA LEU A 144 9.92 -13.73 19.82
C LEU A 144 10.31 -15.16 19.39
N GLN A 145 11.18 -15.29 18.39
CA GLN A 145 11.72 -16.59 17.97
C GLN A 145 12.62 -17.19 19.04
N ILE A 146 13.55 -16.40 19.60
CA ILE A 146 14.51 -16.86 20.62
C ILE A 146 13.81 -17.33 21.89
N ILE A 147 12.78 -16.61 22.35
CA ILE A 147 12.01 -17.02 23.54
C ILE A 147 11.06 -18.21 23.27
N GLY A 148 11.01 -18.73 22.04
CA GLY A 148 10.15 -19.85 21.65
C GLY A 148 8.66 -19.52 21.55
N ALA A 149 8.28 -18.23 21.58
CA ALA A 149 6.88 -17.82 21.50
C ALA A 149 6.27 -18.13 20.13
N VAL A 150 7.05 -17.95 19.05
CA VAL A 150 6.62 -18.32 17.70
C VAL A 150 6.37 -19.83 17.60
N ASP A 151 7.28 -20.66 18.13
CA ASP A 151 7.12 -22.11 18.15
C ASP A 151 5.91 -22.55 18.97
N PHE A 152 5.68 -21.91 20.14
CA PHE A 152 4.50 -22.16 20.96
C PHE A 152 3.18 -21.86 20.23
N ILE A 153 3.10 -20.71 19.53
CA ILE A 153 1.93 -20.35 18.73
C ILE A 153 1.72 -21.37 17.62
N ILE A 154 2.78 -21.75 16.90
CA ILE A 154 2.71 -22.73 15.81
C ILE A 154 2.22 -24.09 16.34
N HIS A 155 2.80 -24.59 17.43
CA HIS A 155 2.38 -25.85 18.03
C HIS A 155 0.93 -25.81 18.52
N THR A 156 0.47 -24.69 19.08
CA THR A 156 -0.93 -24.51 19.51
C THR A 156 -1.87 -24.55 18.32
N VAL A 157 -1.52 -23.87 17.23
CA VAL A 157 -2.30 -23.81 15.99
C VAL A 157 -2.34 -25.19 15.31
N GLN A 158 -1.20 -25.87 15.21
CA GLN A 158 -1.11 -27.23 14.67
C GLN A 158 -1.88 -28.25 15.52
N ALA A 159 -1.78 -28.17 16.85
CA ALA A 159 -2.53 -29.03 17.78
C ALA A 159 -4.04 -28.80 17.71
N ALA A 160 -4.47 -27.56 17.42
CA ALA A 160 -5.87 -27.23 17.16
C ALA A 160 -6.36 -27.66 15.75
N GLY A 161 -5.50 -28.28 14.94
CA GLY A 161 -5.83 -28.74 13.59
C GLY A 161 -5.84 -27.63 12.53
N PHE A 162 -5.32 -26.45 12.84
CA PHE A 162 -5.27 -25.33 11.91
C PHE A 162 -4.01 -25.40 11.03
N GLY A 163 -4.19 -25.46 9.72
CA GLY A 163 -3.09 -25.41 8.74
C GLY A 163 -2.55 -24.00 8.46
N PHE A 164 -1.56 -23.91 7.55
CA PHE A 164 -0.86 -22.68 7.17
C PHE A 164 -1.79 -21.55 6.69
N GLY A 165 -2.87 -21.89 5.96
CA GLY A 165 -3.87 -20.91 5.52
C GLY A 165 -4.57 -20.18 6.67
N ASN A 166 -4.85 -20.86 7.78
CA ASN A 166 -5.46 -20.23 8.95
C ASN A 166 -4.48 -19.30 9.66
N MET A 167 -3.21 -19.66 9.75
CA MET A 167 -2.17 -18.79 10.29
C MET A 167 -2.00 -17.53 9.46
N THR A 168 -2.09 -17.67 8.13
CA THR A 168 -2.07 -16.54 7.20
C THR A 168 -3.24 -15.59 7.44
N ILE A 169 -4.46 -16.12 7.64
CA ILE A 169 -5.64 -15.32 7.99
C ILE A 169 -5.44 -14.59 9.31
N VAL A 170 -4.94 -15.27 10.35
CA VAL A 170 -4.69 -14.67 11.67
C VAL A 170 -3.70 -13.52 11.57
N MET A 171 -2.58 -13.72 10.88
CA MET A 171 -1.56 -12.68 10.67
C MET A 171 -2.13 -11.50 9.87
N ALA A 172 -2.91 -11.77 8.83
CA ALA A 172 -3.50 -10.72 8.01
C ALA A 172 -4.56 -9.91 8.77
N LEU A 173 -5.38 -10.56 9.62
CA LEU A 173 -6.32 -9.89 10.51
C LEU A 173 -5.62 -9.07 11.58
N LEU A 174 -4.55 -9.59 12.18
CA LEU A 174 -3.75 -8.88 13.17
C LEU A 174 -3.21 -7.59 12.56
N VAL A 175 -2.61 -7.66 11.37
CA VAL A 175 -2.12 -6.48 10.64
C VAL A 175 -3.26 -5.52 10.30
N CYS A 176 -4.43 -6.01 9.89
CA CYS A 176 -5.61 -5.18 9.62
C CYS A 176 -6.04 -4.39 10.85
N VAL A 177 -6.18 -5.06 12.00
CA VAL A 177 -6.58 -4.41 13.27
C VAL A 177 -5.55 -3.37 13.67
N THR A 178 -4.26 -3.70 13.63
CA THR A 178 -3.21 -2.72 13.94
C THR A 178 -3.23 -1.54 12.96
N ALA A 179 -3.47 -1.78 11.66
CA ALA A 179 -3.59 -0.71 10.66
C ALA A 179 -4.82 0.18 10.91
N ALA A 180 -5.95 -0.42 11.32
CA ALA A 180 -7.17 0.29 11.67
C ALA A 180 -6.99 1.18 12.92
N LEU A 181 -6.24 0.70 13.91
CA LEU A 181 -5.97 1.43 15.16
C LEU A 181 -4.92 2.54 14.97
N THR A 182 -3.88 2.28 14.18
CA THR A 182 -2.76 3.21 13.98
C THR A 182 -2.97 4.21 12.85
N GLY A 183 -3.94 3.95 11.95
CA GLY A 183 -4.12 4.74 10.72
C GLY A 183 -3.00 4.54 9.69
N SER A 184 -2.08 3.61 9.92
CA SER A 184 -0.93 3.36 9.05
C SER A 184 -0.79 1.88 8.68
N GLY A 185 -1.28 1.52 7.48
CA GLY A 185 -1.10 0.18 6.92
C GLY A 185 0.38 -0.20 6.75
N VAL A 186 1.22 0.73 6.29
CA VAL A 186 2.66 0.48 6.10
C VAL A 186 3.36 0.19 7.43
N ALA A 187 3.03 0.95 8.48
CA ALA A 187 3.63 0.72 9.79
C ALA A 187 3.17 -0.63 10.38
N ALA A 188 1.87 -0.91 10.32
CA ALA A 188 1.32 -2.18 10.80
C ALA A 188 1.94 -3.38 10.06
N PHE A 189 2.06 -3.30 8.73
CA PHE A 189 2.67 -4.36 7.94
C PHE A 189 4.12 -4.62 8.33
N PHE A 190 4.96 -3.58 8.38
CA PHE A 190 6.38 -3.76 8.70
C PHE A 190 6.63 -4.25 10.12
N SER A 191 5.78 -3.87 11.09
CA SER A 191 5.87 -4.36 12.48
C SER A 191 5.75 -5.88 12.61
N PHE A 192 5.04 -6.54 11.69
CA PHE A 192 4.77 -7.98 11.76
C PHE A 192 5.36 -8.78 10.58
N SER A 193 5.79 -8.14 9.50
CA SER A 193 6.33 -8.82 8.32
C SER A 193 7.59 -9.64 8.62
N GLY A 194 8.39 -9.24 9.62
CA GLY A 194 9.57 -9.99 10.07
C GLY A 194 9.27 -11.37 10.66
N LEU A 195 8.04 -11.58 11.17
CA LEU A 195 7.60 -12.89 11.67
C LEU A 195 7.25 -13.87 10.54
N ALA A 196 6.93 -13.35 9.36
CA ALA A 196 6.35 -14.17 8.30
C ALA A 196 7.26 -15.27 7.76
N PRO A 197 8.56 -15.02 7.50
CA PRO A 197 9.48 -16.06 7.05
C PRO A 197 9.67 -17.19 8.06
N GLY A 198 9.78 -16.85 9.36
CA GLY A 198 9.97 -17.83 10.42
C GLY A 198 8.78 -18.79 10.57
N ILE A 199 7.56 -18.25 10.45
CA ILE A 199 6.33 -19.05 10.46
C ILE A 199 6.24 -19.92 9.21
N ALA A 200 6.44 -19.34 8.01
CA ALA A 200 6.30 -20.07 6.75
C ALA A 200 7.29 -21.24 6.65
N ALA A 201 8.54 -21.05 7.08
CA ALA A 201 9.56 -22.10 7.09
C ALA A 201 9.14 -23.33 7.94
N LYS A 202 8.42 -23.12 9.04
CA LYS A 202 7.95 -24.21 9.92
C LYS A 202 6.80 -25.03 9.32
N PHE A 203 6.07 -24.45 8.38
CA PHE A 203 5.03 -25.14 7.61
C PHE A 203 5.56 -25.69 6.26
N GLY A 204 6.83 -25.44 5.92
CA GLY A 204 7.40 -25.83 4.62
C GLY A 204 6.87 -25.00 3.45
N GLU A 205 6.29 -23.84 3.74
CA GLU A 205 5.56 -23.01 2.77
C GLU A 205 6.33 -21.74 2.41
N SER A 206 5.90 -21.09 1.33
CA SER A 206 6.50 -19.82 0.90
C SER A 206 6.00 -18.65 1.77
N ALA A 207 6.94 -17.85 2.28
CA ALA A 207 6.61 -16.61 3.00
C ALA A 207 5.79 -15.62 2.16
N VAL A 208 5.93 -15.68 0.82
CA VAL A 208 5.18 -14.84 -0.13
C VAL A 208 3.67 -15.02 0.04
N SER A 209 3.21 -16.26 0.20
CA SER A 209 1.79 -16.59 0.32
C SER A 209 1.16 -15.99 1.58
N MET A 210 1.95 -15.71 2.62
CA MET A 210 1.49 -15.04 3.84
C MET A 210 1.72 -13.53 3.84
N ILE A 211 2.82 -13.05 3.25
CA ILE A 211 3.16 -11.63 3.20
C ILE A 211 2.18 -10.86 2.30
N LEU A 212 1.83 -11.41 1.14
CA LEU A 212 0.88 -10.78 0.22
C LEU A 212 -0.46 -10.46 0.91
N PRO A 213 -1.11 -11.42 1.60
CA PRO A 213 -2.37 -11.13 2.26
C PRO A 213 -2.23 -10.15 3.43
N MET A 214 -1.14 -10.23 4.20
CA MET A 214 -0.85 -9.25 5.25
C MET A 214 -0.76 -7.82 4.68
N GLN A 215 -0.09 -7.63 3.54
CA GLN A 215 0.08 -6.34 2.89
C GLN A 215 -1.26 -5.74 2.42
N LEU A 216 -2.09 -6.55 1.76
CA LEU A 216 -3.40 -6.08 1.26
C LEU A 216 -4.37 -5.78 2.42
N MET A 217 -4.34 -6.60 3.48
CA MET A 217 -5.13 -6.36 4.70
C MET A 217 -4.71 -5.09 5.44
N ALA A 218 -3.41 -4.76 5.43
CA ALA A 218 -2.93 -3.51 5.99
C ALA A 218 -3.54 -2.29 5.27
N GLY A 219 -3.68 -2.38 3.95
CA GLY A 219 -4.37 -1.36 3.14
C GLY A 219 -5.85 -1.24 3.50
N MET A 220 -6.56 -2.38 3.64
CA MET A 220 -7.98 -2.38 4.01
C MET A 220 -8.21 -1.84 5.42
N GLY A 221 -7.39 -2.23 6.39
CA GLY A 221 -7.44 -1.72 7.76
C GLY A 221 -7.23 -0.20 7.83
N ARG A 222 -6.29 0.33 7.04
CA ARG A 222 -6.07 1.78 6.92
C ARG A 222 -7.31 2.51 6.39
N SER A 223 -8.04 1.92 5.43
CA SER A 223 -9.23 2.49 4.82
C SER A 223 -10.46 2.60 5.74
N ILE A 224 -10.44 1.90 6.87
CA ILE A 224 -11.48 1.95 7.92
C ILE A 224 -10.98 2.64 9.20
N SER A 225 -9.84 3.33 9.15
CA SER A 225 -9.27 4.01 10.32
C SER A 225 -9.66 5.50 10.36
N PRO A 226 -10.32 5.97 11.44
CA PRO A 226 -10.68 7.39 11.58
C PRO A 226 -9.46 8.29 11.84
N VAL A 227 -8.33 7.70 12.24
CA VAL A 227 -7.06 8.42 12.50
C VAL A 227 -6.11 8.38 11.30
N ALA A 228 -6.49 7.75 10.19
CA ALA A 228 -5.67 7.78 8.98
C ALA A 228 -5.61 9.18 8.39
N GLY A 229 -4.40 9.68 8.12
CA GLY A 229 -4.20 11.02 7.57
C GLY A 229 -4.97 11.29 6.26
N VAL A 230 -5.18 10.27 5.42
CA VAL A 230 -5.99 10.40 4.19
C VAL A 230 -7.46 10.61 4.51
N ILE A 231 -8.01 9.90 5.50
CA ILE A 231 -9.40 10.07 5.93
C ILE A 231 -9.59 11.45 6.56
N ILE A 232 -8.64 11.91 7.39
CA ILE A 232 -8.67 13.25 7.99
C ILE A 232 -8.60 14.34 6.91
N ALA A 233 -7.76 14.17 5.89
CA ALA A 233 -7.65 15.13 4.80
C ALA A 233 -8.95 15.23 3.98
N VAL A 234 -9.53 14.08 3.62
CA VAL A 234 -10.81 14.03 2.88
C VAL A 234 -11.97 14.52 3.73
N SER A 235 -11.98 14.24 5.04
CA SER A 235 -13.03 14.72 5.95
C SER A 235 -12.99 16.24 6.09
N LYS A 236 -11.78 16.82 6.10
CA LYS A 236 -11.58 18.28 6.10
C LYS A 236 -12.09 18.91 4.80
N ALA A 237 -11.79 18.31 3.65
CA ALA A 237 -12.25 18.79 2.36
C ALA A 237 -13.76 18.64 2.14
N GLY A 238 -14.36 17.56 2.67
CA GLY A 238 -15.78 17.29 2.60
C GLY A 238 -16.59 17.83 3.77
N GLU A 239 -16.00 18.68 4.62
CA GLU A 239 -16.62 19.29 5.81
C GLU A 239 -17.42 18.30 6.69
N CYS A 240 -16.92 17.07 6.80
CA CYS A 240 -17.62 16.00 7.51
C CYS A 240 -16.72 15.36 8.58
N SER A 241 -17.34 14.61 9.48
CA SER A 241 -16.59 13.86 10.50
C SER A 241 -15.84 12.68 9.86
N PRO A 242 -14.57 12.39 10.25
CA PRO A 242 -13.84 11.19 9.83
C PRO A 242 -14.64 9.89 10.01
N PHE A 243 -15.44 9.82 11.08
CA PHE A 243 -16.29 8.66 11.37
C PHE A 243 -17.40 8.45 10.34
N MET A 244 -17.90 9.53 9.71
CA MET A 244 -18.89 9.41 8.64
C MET A 244 -18.29 8.78 7.39
N ILE A 245 -17.05 9.14 7.04
CA ILE A 245 -16.32 8.52 5.93
C ILE A 245 -16.07 7.05 6.24
N VAL A 246 -15.53 6.73 7.42
CA VAL A 246 -15.26 5.34 7.84
C VAL A 246 -16.51 4.48 7.79
N ARG A 247 -17.67 5.01 8.25
CA ARG A 247 -18.94 4.28 8.19
C ARG A 247 -19.35 3.94 6.76
N ARG A 248 -19.10 4.85 5.81
CA ARG A 248 -19.38 4.65 4.38
C ARG A 248 -18.38 3.68 3.73
N THR A 249 -17.13 3.65 4.18
CA THR A 249 -16.08 2.76 3.64
C THR A 249 -16.03 1.38 4.30
N LEU A 250 -16.68 1.18 5.45
CA LEU A 250 -16.67 -0.09 6.19
C LEU A 250 -17.18 -1.27 5.35
N ILE A 251 -18.34 -1.12 4.69
CA ILE A 251 -18.96 -2.22 3.93
C ILE A 251 -18.08 -2.60 2.71
N PRO A 252 -17.64 -1.65 1.86
CA PRO A 252 -16.69 -1.97 0.80
C PRO A 252 -15.38 -2.57 1.29
N ALA A 253 -14.83 -2.06 2.40
CA ALA A 253 -13.58 -2.57 2.95
C ALA A 253 -13.74 -4.02 3.45
N VAL A 254 -14.81 -4.33 4.18
CA VAL A 254 -15.09 -5.70 4.65
C VAL A 254 -15.30 -6.66 3.49
N GLY A 255 -16.07 -6.27 2.48
CA GLY A 255 -16.23 -7.11 1.29
C GLY A 255 -14.93 -7.27 0.50
N GLY A 256 -14.08 -6.24 0.46
CA GLY A 256 -12.73 -6.30 -0.09
C GLY A 256 -11.84 -7.28 0.68
N MET A 257 -11.87 -7.24 2.02
CA MET A 257 -11.14 -8.18 2.89
C MET A 257 -11.57 -9.63 2.66
N ILE A 258 -12.88 -9.90 2.59
CA ILE A 258 -13.41 -11.24 2.33
C ILE A 258 -12.95 -11.73 0.95
N THR A 259 -13.14 -10.91 -0.08
CA THR A 259 -12.74 -11.25 -1.46
C THR A 259 -11.26 -11.53 -1.54
N MET A 260 -10.46 -10.74 -0.84
CA MET A 260 -9.02 -10.86 -0.78
C MET A 260 -8.58 -12.17 -0.12
N LEU A 261 -9.18 -12.57 1.01
CA LEU A 261 -8.89 -13.85 1.65
C LEU A 261 -9.29 -15.05 0.77
N VAL A 262 -10.45 -14.98 0.12
CA VAL A 262 -10.94 -16.03 -0.78
C VAL A 262 -10.04 -16.17 -2.02
N LEU A 263 -9.72 -15.06 -2.69
CA LEU A 263 -8.85 -15.09 -3.87
C LEU A 263 -7.43 -15.51 -3.51
N ASN A 264 -6.92 -15.08 -2.36
CA ASN A 264 -5.59 -15.47 -1.94
C ASN A 264 -5.49 -16.98 -1.71
N GLY A 265 -6.48 -17.61 -1.07
CA GLY A 265 -6.49 -19.07 -0.85
C GLY A 265 -6.87 -19.93 -2.06
N ILE A 266 -7.42 -19.34 -3.13
CA ILE A 266 -7.66 -20.04 -4.40
C ILE A 266 -6.43 -19.98 -5.30
N LEU A 267 -5.72 -18.85 -5.30
CA LEU A 267 -4.63 -18.56 -6.23
C LEU A 267 -3.24 -18.90 -5.69
N ASN A 268 -3.07 -19.07 -4.38
CA ASN A 268 -1.80 -19.34 -3.70
C ASN A 268 -1.97 -20.36 -2.58
#